data_AF-A0A1Q3UPV6-F1
#
_entry.id   AF-A0A1Q3UPV6-F1
#
_cell.length_a   1.000
_cell.length_b   1.000
_cell.length_c   1.000
_cell.angle_alpha   90.00
_cell.angle_beta   90.00
_cell.angle_gamma   90.00
#
_symmetry.space_group_name_H-M   'P 1'
#
loop_
_entity.id
_entity.type
_entity.pdbx_description
1 polymer ?
#
loop_
_entity_poly.entity_id
_entity_poly.type
_entity_poly.pdbx_seq_one_letter_code
_entity_poly.pdbx_strand_id
1 'polypeptide(L)'
;MQQFSNQEIADLKSRIDEIHELLAARGGDEPAAPVRVELEPRSDVAAPRLVDQLSFSIQARRMRRHHFGSAQMSGPTWDMMLDLMLANANGRILSASDLATGAGVPLSSGLRMIASLEAMGLVKRSIDERDRRRTIVRLTDAGTERMASYFEKVGLALRSNRAG
;
A
#
# COMPACT_ATOMS: atom_id res chain seq x y z
N MET A 1 23.56 31.11 -1.51
CA MET A 1 24.11 30.08 -0.61
C MET A 1 24.65 30.79 0.61
N GLN A 2 24.03 30.61 1.78
CA GLN A 2 24.59 31.14 3.03
C GLN A 2 25.73 30.21 3.47
N GLN A 3 26.94 30.77 3.61
CA GLN A 3 28.08 30.09 4.22
C GLN A 3 27.90 30.14 5.73
N PHE A 4 27.74 28.97 6.37
CA PHE A 4 27.79 28.87 7.82
C PHE A 4 29.20 29.20 8.32
N SER A 5 29.29 29.96 9.41
CA SER A 5 30.55 30.37 10.00
C SER A 5 31.30 29.15 10.57
N ASN A 6 32.63 29.12 10.46
CA ASN A 6 33.45 28.05 11.06
C ASN A 6 33.18 27.88 12.57
N GLN A 7 32.72 28.94 13.24
CA GLN A 7 32.36 28.91 14.65
C GLN A 7 31.06 28.15 14.92
N GLU A 8 30.09 28.23 14.01
CA GLU A 8 28.82 27.47 14.09
C GLU A 8 29.06 25.98 13.84
N ILE A 9 29.99 25.66 12.91
CA ILE A 9 30.40 24.28 12.63
C ILE A 9 31.15 23.68 13.83
N ALA A 10 31.99 24.46 14.51
CA ALA A 10 32.70 24.02 15.71
C ALA A 10 31.73 23.77 16.88
N ASP A 11 30.75 24.66 17.08
CA ASP A 11 29.73 24.51 18.14
C ASP A 11 28.85 23.27 17.90
N LEU A 12 28.51 23.00 16.63
CA LEU A 12 27.73 21.81 16.26
C LEU A 12 28.51 20.51 16.48
N LYS A 13 29.83 20.51 16.25
CA LYS A 13 30.68 19.35 16.55
C LYS A 13 30.80 19.09 18.04
N SER A 14 31.00 20.13 18.85
CA SER A 14 31.09 20.00 20.31
C SER A 14 29.83 19.38 20.91
N ARG A 15 28.64 19.75 20.41
CA ARG A 15 27.36 19.17 20.87
C ARG A 15 27.20 17.70 20.50
N ILE A 16 27.77 17.27 19.37
CA ILE A 16 27.75 15.86 18.95
C ILE A 16 28.65 15.03 19.88
N ASP A 17 29.82 15.54 20.23
CA ASP A 17 30.75 14.86 21.13
C ASP A 17 30.17 14.71 22.55
N GLU A 18 29.48 15.75 23.05
CA GLU A 18 28.74 15.72 24.33
C GLU A 18 27.63 14.65 24.35
N ILE A 19 26.90 14.50 23.24
CA ILE A 19 25.86 13.46 23.11
C ILE A 19 26.50 12.06 23.12
N HIS A 20 27.65 11.89 22.46
CA HIS A 20 28.38 10.61 22.48
C HIS A 20 28.86 10.26 23.89
N GLU A 21 29.38 11.23 24.66
CA GLU A 21 29.77 11.01 26.06
C GLU A 21 28.57 10.67 26.96
N LEU A 22 27.46 11.38 26.82
CA LEU A 22 26.24 11.12 27.59
C LEU A 22 25.63 9.75 27.29
N LEU A 23 25.79 9.23 26.06
CA LEU A 23 25.37 7.89 25.69
C LEU A 23 26.34 6.81 26.19
N ALA A 24 27.65 7.11 26.26
CA ALA A 24 28.65 6.19 26.80
C ALA A 24 28.55 6.04 28.33
N ALA A 25 28.24 7.12 29.07
CA ALA A 25 28.13 7.11 30.53
C ALA A 25 26.93 6.31 31.07
N ARG A 26 26.00 5.87 30.21
CA ARG A 26 24.79 5.11 30.59
C ARG A 26 24.91 3.60 30.32
N GLY A 27 26.03 3.13 29.76
CA GLY A 27 26.29 1.71 29.51
C GLY A 27 27.27 1.12 30.53
N GLY A 28 26.76 0.64 31.67
CA GLY A 28 27.54 -0.22 32.55
C GLY A 28 27.77 -1.58 31.91
N ASP A 29 29.04 -1.94 31.77
CA ASP A 29 29.54 -3.27 31.39
C ASP A 29 29.23 -4.29 32.50
N GLU A 30 28.25 -5.16 32.27
CA GLU A 30 28.25 -6.53 32.77
C GLU A 30 28.26 -7.46 31.54
N PRO A 31 29.14 -8.45 31.44
CA PRO A 31 29.17 -9.35 30.31
C PRO A 31 27.94 -10.27 30.37
N ALA A 32 26.88 -9.87 29.67
CA ALA A 32 25.73 -10.71 29.40
C ALA A 32 26.21 -11.97 28.67
N ALA A 33 26.08 -13.12 29.31
CA ALA A 33 26.23 -14.42 28.67
C ALA A 33 25.43 -14.43 27.34
N PRO A 34 25.93 -15.07 26.27
CA PRO A 34 25.22 -15.07 25.00
C PRO A 34 23.89 -15.77 25.22
N VAL A 35 22.81 -14.97 25.25
CA VAL A 35 21.45 -15.46 25.10
C VAL A 35 21.44 -16.10 23.72
N ARG A 36 21.59 -17.44 23.70
CA ARG A 36 21.14 -18.23 22.56
C ARG A 36 19.66 -17.94 22.47
N VAL A 37 19.30 -17.04 21.56
CA VAL A 37 17.95 -16.99 21.03
C VAL A 37 17.79 -18.29 20.28
N GLU A 38 17.38 -19.32 20.99
CA GLU A 38 16.83 -20.53 20.42
C GLU A 38 15.60 -20.03 19.67
N LEU A 39 15.80 -19.78 18.37
CA LEU A 39 14.74 -19.56 17.41
C LEU A 39 14.00 -20.89 17.30
N GLU A 40 13.20 -21.17 18.33
CA GLU A 40 12.10 -22.11 18.24
C GLU A 40 11.36 -21.78 16.95
N PRO A 41 11.29 -22.71 15.98
CA PRO A 41 10.67 -22.44 14.70
C PRO A 41 9.21 -22.11 14.99
N ARG A 42 8.87 -20.81 14.91
CA ARG A 42 7.51 -20.29 14.97
C ARG A 42 6.70 -21.02 13.90
N SER A 43 5.93 -22.01 14.33
CA SER A 43 4.93 -22.80 13.60
C SER A 43 5.29 -23.13 12.14
N ASP A 44 5.54 -24.40 11.90
CA ASP A 44 5.49 -25.04 10.58
C ASP A 44 4.10 -24.85 9.94
N VAL A 45 3.82 -23.65 9.42
CA VAL A 45 2.75 -23.46 8.46
C VAL A 45 3.35 -23.92 7.14
N ALA A 46 3.17 -25.20 6.84
CA ALA A 46 3.63 -25.79 5.58
C ALA A 46 3.31 -24.83 4.43
N ALA A 47 4.33 -24.45 3.67
CA ALA A 47 4.17 -23.51 2.58
C ALA A 47 3.05 -24.02 1.64
N PRO A 48 2.04 -23.19 1.31
CA PRO A 48 0.88 -23.66 0.54
C PRO A 48 1.36 -24.26 -0.77
N ARG A 49 0.84 -25.43 -1.14
CA ARG A 49 1.29 -26.12 -2.35
C ARG A 49 0.95 -25.26 -3.56
N LEU A 50 1.74 -25.37 -4.63
CA LEU A 50 1.51 -24.62 -5.87
C LEU A 50 0.06 -24.78 -6.39
N VAL A 51 -0.50 -25.99 -6.28
CA VAL A 51 -1.87 -26.29 -6.70
C VAL A 51 -2.90 -25.47 -5.91
N ASP A 52 -2.69 -25.26 -4.62
CA ASP A 52 -3.59 -24.50 -3.76
C ASP A 52 -3.51 -23.01 -4.09
N GLN A 53 -2.29 -22.50 -4.32
CA GLN A 53 -2.06 -21.12 -4.76
C GLN A 53 -2.72 -20.82 -6.12
N LEU A 54 -2.62 -21.76 -7.07
CA LEU A 54 -3.26 -21.64 -8.39
C LEU A 54 -4.79 -21.73 -8.28
N SER A 55 -5.30 -22.67 -7.50
CA SER A 55 -6.74 -22.81 -7.23
C SER A 55 -7.32 -21.53 -6.65
N PHE A 56 -6.67 -20.98 -5.62
CA PHE A 56 -7.05 -19.71 -5.03
C PHE A 56 -7.00 -18.55 -6.03
N SER A 57 -5.94 -18.47 -6.85
CA SER A 57 -5.80 -17.43 -7.86
C SER A 57 -6.94 -17.46 -8.89
N ILE A 58 -7.37 -18.65 -9.31
CA ILE A 58 -8.52 -18.84 -10.20
C ILE A 58 -9.82 -18.41 -9.49
N GLN A 59 -10.00 -18.80 -8.23
CA GLN A 59 -11.18 -18.43 -7.46
C GLN A 59 -11.28 -16.92 -7.26
N ALA A 60 -10.17 -16.24 -6.91
CA ALA A 60 -10.11 -14.78 -6.78
C ALA A 60 -10.50 -14.07 -8.08
N ARG A 61 -10.02 -14.55 -9.24
CA ARG A 61 -10.43 -14.02 -10.55
C ARG A 61 -11.94 -14.19 -10.80
N ARG A 62 -12.53 -15.33 -10.41
CA ARG A 62 -13.98 -15.58 -10.54
C ARG A 62 -14.80 -14.71 -9.60
N MET A 63 -14.37 -14.56 -8.34
CA MET A 63 -15.00 -13.68 -7.36
C MET A 63 -15.01 -12.23 -7.85
N ARG A 64 -13.89 -11.75 -8.40
CA ARG A 64 -13.82 -10.41 -8.98
C ARG A 64 -14.83 -10.23 -10.12
N ARG A 65 -14.88 -11.19 -11.05
CA ARG A 65 -15.86 -11.15 -12.15
C ARG A 65 -17.31 -11.09 -11.64
N HIS A 66 -17.63 -11.87 -10.61
CA HIS A 66 -18.97 -11.88 -10.00
C HIS A 66 -19.31 -10.53 -9.33
N HIS A 67 -18.36 -9.93 -8.62
CA HIS A 67 -18.58 -8.66 -7.93
C HIS A 67 -18.71 -7.46 -8.88
N PHE A 68 -17.95 -7.43 -9.97
CA PHE A 68 -17.86 -6.24 -10.83
C PHE A 68 -18.54 -6.40 -12.19
N GLY A 69 -19.00 -7.62 -12.53
CA GLY A 69 -19.90 -7.88 -13.68
C GLY A 69 -19.32 -7.66 -15.08
N SER A 70 -18.17 -7.00 -15.24
CA SER A 70 -17.62 -6.62 -16.54
C SER A 70 -16.21 -7.16 -16.78
N ALA A 71 -15.91 -7.51 -18.04
CA ALA A 71 -14.55 -7.85 -18.48
C ALA A 71 -13.58 -6.67 -18.35
N GLN A 72 -14.11 -5.44 -18.28
CA GLN A 72 -13.35 -4.20 -18.11
C GLN A 72 -12.65 -4.11 -16.74
N MET A 73 -13.07 -4.90 -15.75
CA MET A 73 -12.44 -5.00 -14.43
C MET A 73 -11.28 -6.00 -14.42
N SER A 74 -10.28 -5.74 -15.26
CA SER A 74 -9.05 -6.54 -15.35
C SER A 74 -7.86 -5.67 -15.74
N GLY A 75 -6.65 -6.18 -15.47
CA GLY A 75 -5.41 -5.46 -15.76
C GLY A 75 -5.38 -4.07 -15.11
N PRO A 76 -4.98 -3.03 -15.86
CA PRO A 76 -4.79 -1.68 -15.32
C PRO A 76 -6.02 -1.09 -14.60
N THR A 77 -7.23 -1.38 -15.07
CA THR A 77 -8.46 -0.88 -14.40
C THR A 77 -8.62 -1.46 -13.00
N TRP A 78 -8.24 -2.72 -12.82
CA TRP A 78 -8.26 -3.36 -11.51
C TRP A 78 -7.17 -2.79 -10.60
N ASP A 79 -5.98 -2.54 -11.15
CA ASP A 79 -4.87 -1.94 -10.42
C ASP A 79 -5.24 -0.54 -9.88
N MET A 80 -5.94 0.28 -10.68
CA MET A 80 -6.47 1.57 -10.23
C MET A 80 -7.47 1.44 -9.07
N MET A 81 -8.35 0.43 -9.09
CA MET A 81 -9.29 0.20 -7.99
C MET A 81 -8.56 -0.21 -6.71
N LEU A 82 -7.51 -1.02 -6.82
CA LEU A 82 -6.65 -1.39 -5.69
C LEU A 82 -5.94 -0.17 -5.09
N ASP A 83 -5.32 0.65 -5.93
CA ASP A 83 -4.64 1.89 -5.52
C ASP A 83 -5.60 2.85 -4.82
N LEU A 84 -6.81 3.01 -5.37
CA LEU A 84 -7.85 3.85 -4.78
C LEU A 84 -8.33 3.32 -3.43
N MET A 85 -8.55 2.00 -3.30
CA MET A 85 -8.95 1.40 -2.02
C MET A 85 -7.85 1.54 -0.97
N LEU A 86 -6.59 1.32 -1.36
CA LEU A 86 -5.44 1.48 -0.48
C LEU A 86 -5.25 2.95 -0.06
N ALA A 87 -5.43 3.89 -0.98
CA ALA A 87 -5.37 5.31 -0.69
C ALA A 87 -6.49 5.73 0.26
N ASN A 88 -7.72 5.26 0.01
CA ASN A 88 -8.88 5.50 0.88
C ASN A 88 -8.64 5.01 2.31
N ALA A 89 -8.11 3.78 2.47
CA ALA A 89 -7.80 3.20 3.79
C ALA A 89 -6.69 3.97 4.54
N ASN A 90 -5.78 4.63 3.84
CA ASN A 90 -4.66 5.38 4.42
C ASN A 90 -4.92 6.90 4.48
N GLY A 91 -6.13 7.37 4.15
CA GLY A 91 -6.44 8.80 4.10
C GLY A 91 -5.64 9.58 3.03
N ARG A 92 -5.13 8.89 2.01
CA ARG A 92 -4.37 9.48 0.90
C ARG A 92 -5.30 9.86 -0.25
N ILE A 93 -4.88 10.86 -1.01
CA ILE A 93 -5.60 11.35 -2.19
C ILE A 93 -4.73 11.07 -3.43
N LEU A 94 -5.34 10.51 -4.47
CA LEU A 94 -4.68 10.23 -5.75
C LEU A 94 -5.25 11.12 -6.86
N SER A 95 -4.37 11.62 -7.72
CA SER A 95 -4.75 12.28 -8.97
C SER A 95 -4.91 11.27 -10.10
N ALA A 96 -5.54 11.70 -11.20
CA ALA A 96 -5.65 10.89 -12.42
C ALA A 96 -4.26 10.49 -12.99
N SER A 97 -3.25 11.34 -12.82
CA SER A 97 -1.88 11.02 -13.21
C SER A 97 -1.26 9.95 -12.31
N ASP A 98 -1.47 10.04 -11.00
CA ASP A 98 -0.93 9.05 -10.05
C ASP A 98 -1.51 7.66 -10.37
N LEU A 99 -2.81 7.58 -10.66
CA LEU A 99 -3.46 6.33 -11.05
C LEU A 99 -2.95 5.77 -12.38
N ALA A 100 -2.75 6.61 -13.40
CA ALA A 100 -2.21 6.16 -14.68
C ALA A 100 -0.78 5.61 -14.51
N THR A 101 0.04 6.29 -13.71
CA THR A 101 1.39 5.84 -13.36
C THR A 101 1.37 4.52 -12.58
N GLY A 102 0.53 4.41 -11.54
CA GLY A 102 0.40 3.19 -10.73
C GLY A 102 -0.06 1.98 -11.54
N ALA A 103 -0.99 2.19 -12.47
CA ALA A 103 -1.50 1.16 -13.37
C ALA A 103 -0.60 0.89 -14.59
N GLY A 104 0.53 1.60 -14.75
CA GLY A 104 1.49 1.39 -15.83
C GLY A 104 0.97 1.74 -17.23
N VAL A 105 0.08 2.72 -17.35
CA VAL A 105 -0.54 3.12 -18.63
C VAL A 105 -0.30 4.59 -18.97
N PRO A 106 -0.34 4.98 -20.27
CA PRO A 106 -0.33 6.39 -20.65
C PRO A 106 -1.53 7.14 -20.04
N LEU A 107 -1.34 8.42 -19.69
CA LEU A 107 -2.37 9.25 -19.04
C LEU A 107 -3.69 9.27 -19.83
N SER A 108 -3.64 9.38 -21.16
CA SER A 108 -4.84 9.37 -22.01
C SER A 108 -5.64 8.06 -21.90
N SER A 109 -4.95 6.93 -21.75
CA SER A 109 -5.57 5.62 -21.51
C SER A 109 -6.15 5.54 -20.09
N GLY A 110 -5.40 6.02 -19.10
CA GLY A 110 -5.87 6.10 -17.72
C GLY A 110 -7.14 6.94 -17.57
N LEU A 111 -7.22 8.09 -18.25
CA LEU A 111 -8.43 8.93 -18.24
C LEU A 111 -9.66 8.20 -18.82
N ARG A 112 -9.49 7.38 -19.87
CA ARG A 112 -10.57 6.55 -20.41
C ARG A 112 -11.02 5.48 -19.43
N MET A 113 -10.07 4.84 -18.75
CA MET A 113 -10.35 3.83 -17.71
C MET A 113 -11.09 4.44 -16.52
N ILE A 114 -10.63 5.60 -16.04
CA ILE A 114 -11.30 6.35 -14.96
C ILE A 114 -12.72 6.75 -15.38
N ALA A 115 -12.93 7.20 -16.62
CA ALA A 115 -14.26 7.51 -17.12
C ALA A 115 -15.18 6.27 -17.14
N SER A 116 -14.66 5.09 -17.49
CA SER A 116 -15.42 3.83 -17.41
C SER A 116 -15.78 3.47 -15.95
N LEU A 117 -14.83 3.61 -15.03
CA LEU A 117 -15.08 3.42 -13.59
C LEU A 117 -16.15 4.39 -13.04
N GLU A 118 -16.14 5.63 -13.50
CA GLU A 118 -17.12 6.65 -13.14
C GLU A 118 -18.51 6.33 -13.72
N ALA A 119 -18.57 5.87 -14.97
CA ALA A 119 -19.81 5.40 -15.59
C ALA A 119 -20.41 4.17 -14.87
N MET A 120 -19.57 3.35 -14.23
CA MET A 120 -20.02 2.26 -13.35
C MET A 120 -20.41 2.73 -11.95
N GLY A 121 -20.28 4.02 -11.64
CA GLY A 121 -20.60 4.60 -10.33
C GLY A 121 -19.62 4.21 -9.21
N LEU A 122 -18.43 3.68 -9.55
CA LEU A 122 -17.46 3.17 -8.58
C LEU A 122 -16.48 4.25 -8.11
N VAL A 123 -16.24 5.27 -8.94
CA VAL A 123 -15.33 6.38 -8.64
C VAL A 123 -15.99 7.71 -8.97
N LYS A 124 -15.49 8.79 -8.36
CA LYS A 124 -15.85 10.17 -8.66
C LYS A 124 -14.60 11.01 -8.89
N ARG A 125 -14.69 11.97 -9.82
CA ARG A 125 -13.64 12.96 -10.07
C ARG A 125 -13.99 14.32 -9.48
N SER A 126 -12.97 15.02 -9.00
CA SER A 126 -13.08 16.42 -8.59
C SER A 126 -11.83 17.20 -8.98
N ILE A 127 -11.97 18.51 -9.18
CA ILE A 127 -10.81 19.39 -9.35
C ILE A 127 -10.10 19.53 -7.99
N ASP A 128 -8.77 19.55 -7.97
CA ASP A 128 -8.00 19.86 -6.77
C ASP A 128 -8.12 21.36 -6.45
N GLU A 129 -8.54 21.69 -5.23
CA GLU A 129 -8.71 23.06 -4.77
C GLU A 129 -7.37 23.81 -4.69
N ARG A 130 -6.26 23.09 -4.50
CA ARG A 130 -4.91 23.66 -4.38
C ARG A 130 -4.23 23.84 -5.73
N ASP A 131 -4.59 23.02 -6.72
CA ASP A 131 -4.11 23.14 -8.10
C ASP A 131 -5.20 22.72 -9.09
N ARG A 132 -5.90 23.69 -9.68
CA ARG A 132 -7.02 23.43 -10.61
C ARG A 132 -6.64 22.65 -11.86
N ARG A 133 -5.34 22.47 -12.14
CA ARG A 133 -4.86 21.62 -13.24
C ARG A 133 -4.91 20.14 -12.90
N ARG A 134 -5.01 19.79 -11.61
CA ARG A 134 -5.06 18.40 -11.15
C ARG A 134 -6.50 17.94 -11.00
N THR A 135 -6.78 16.76 -11.54
CA THR A 135 -8.02 16.02 -11.28
C THR A 135 -7.73 14.98 -10.21
N ILE A 136 -8.43 15.08 -9.09
CA ILE A 136 -8.44 14.09 -8.02
C ILE A 136 -9.48 13.02 -8.34
N VAL A 137 -9.16 11.77 -8.01
CA VAL A 137 -10.07 10.63 -8.15
C VAL A 137 -10.26 9.97 -6.78
N ARG A 138 -11.50 9.62 -6.44
CA ARG A 138 -11.85 8.93 -5.19
C ARG A 138 -12.85 7.81 -5.46
N LEU A 139 -12.87 6.79 -4.61
CA LEU A 139 -13.99 5.85 -4.58
C LEU A 139 -15.28 6.59 -4.20
N THR A 140 -16.39 6.13 -4.77
CA THR A 140 -17.71 6.41 -4.21
C THR A 140 -17.96 5.48 -3.02
N ASP A 141 -19.05 5.71 -2.28
CA ASP A 141 -19.46 4.81 -1.20
C ASP A 141 -19.76 3.41 -1.77
N ALA A 142 -20.46 3.34 -2.91
CA ALA A 142 -20.72 2.10 -3.63
C ALA A 142 -19.43 1.41 -4.12
N GLY A 143 -18.43 2.16 -4.60
CA GLY A 143 -17.13 1.63 -4.97
C GLY A 143 -16.38 1.03 -3.79
N THR A 144 -16.41 1.72 -2.65
CA THR A 144 -15.79 1.30 -1.39
C THR A 144 -16.45 0.04 -0.85
N GLU A 145 -17.78 0.02 -0.76
CA GLU A 145 -18.55 -1.15 -0.30
C GLU A 145 -18.29 -2.37 -1.18
N ARG A 146 -18.30 -2.21 -2.51
CA ARG A 146 -18.05 -3.31 -3.44
C ARG A 146 -16.65 -3.89 -3.31
N MET A 147 -15.64 -3.03 -3.11
CA MET A 147 -14.26 -3.45 -2.84
C MET A 147 -14.12 -4.17 -1.51
N ALA A 148 -14.73 -3.63 -0.44
CA ALA A 148 -14.72 -4.24 0.88
C ALA A 148 -15.36 -5.64 0.85
N SER A 149 -16.56 -5.77 0.27
CA SER A 149 -17.26 -7.05 0.13
C SER A 149 -16.47 -8.07 -0.69
N TYR A 150 -15.76 -7.63 -1.74
CA TYR A 150 -14.87 -8.52 -2.50
C TYR A 150 -13.74 -9.05 -1.62
N PHE A 151 -13.03 -8.17 -0.89
CA PHE A 151 -11.90 -8.57 -0.06
C PHE A 151 -12.28 -9.39 1.17
N GLU A 152 -13.48 -9.19 1.71
CA GLU A 152 -14.05 -10.05 2.74
C GLU A 152 -14.17 -11.50 2.26
N LYS A 153 -14.77 -11.72 1.08
CA LYS A 153 -14.88 -13.07 0.47
C LYS A 153 -13.53 -13.68 0.13
N VAL A 154 -12.61 -12.87 -0.39
CA VAL A 154 -11.23 -13.31 -0.64
C VAL A 154 -10.56 -13.75 0.66
N GLY A 155 -10.70 -12.98 1.74
CA GLY A 155 -10.15 -13.31 3.05
C GLY A 155 -10.74 -14.59 3.66
N LEU A 156 -12.04 -14.84 3.47
CA LEU A 156 -12.69 -16.10 3.84
C LEU A 156 -12.08 -17.28 3.09
N ALA A 157 -11.93 -17.16 1.76
CA ALA A 157 -11.34 -18.22 0.94
C ALA A 157 -9.87 -18.54 1.32
N LEU A 158 -9.07 -17.52 1.63
CA LEU A 158 -7.70 -17.67 2.10
C LEU A 158 -7.61 -18.46 3.42
N ARG A 159 -8.54 -18.23 4.35
CA ARG A 159 -8.59 -18.96 5.62
C ARG A 159 -8.96 -20.42 5.41
N SER A 160 -9.96 -20.70 4.58
CA SER A 160 -10.35 -22.08 4.25
C SER A 160 -9.21 -22.87 3.59
N ASN A 161 -8.39 -22.21 2.76
CA ASN A 161 -7.27 -22.84 2.07
C ASN A 161 -6.03 -23.08 2.95
N ARG A 162 -5.98 -22.52 4.17
CA ARG A 162 -4.92 -22.80 5.15
C ARG A 162 -5.31 -23.90 6.15
N ALA A 163 -6.58 -24.28 6.18
CA ALA A 163 -7.13 -25.24 7.14
C ALA A 163 -7.22 -26.68 6.57
N GLY A 164 -6.93 -26.88 5.29
CA GLY A 164 -6.89 -28.19 4.62
C GLY A 164 -5.53 -28.43 3.98
#